data_AF-A0A8T5Q1M2-F1
#
_entry.id   AF-A0A8T5Q1M2-F1
#
_cell.length_a   1.000
_cell.length_b   1.000
_cell.length_c   1.000
_cell.angle_alpha   90.00
_cell.angle_beta   90.00
_cell.angle_gamma   90.00
#
_symmetry.space_group_name_H-M   'P 1'
#
loop_
_entity.id
_entity.type
_entity.pdbx_description
1 polymer ?
#
loop_
_entity_poly.entity_id
_entity_poly.type
_entity_poly.pdbx_seq_one_letter_code
_entity_poly.pdbx_strand_id
1 'polypeptide(L)'
;MKKIFAVFVGLLFLFSVISVAEGKNVVEGNKGVDSAQSAVNAGAAEESPSPETPEKLPAKVKIKKRKIPKKQFEEARERFLAARERYLQARLKYRQALKKFRDSKKELAACNDTESEKCKQLREQIREDAKTFLNNIIDKLVATLEKLKARVEGSEFISEERAAEILEDIEEKLSELETLKSELEGATTKEEIISVAKKLRELWKELKPRLKWNVGRLIHGRIRAILVRMERLKTRFERIIERLKEKGYDLSEAEDLVEQFDEKLNEAEELYEKVKEKYAEAVAPGEFGEIAKEINGYIKEINKKLKEARTLVRDIIKKIKEKKEGKEELEKETEEEEAEEEEEH
;
A
#
# COMPACT_ATOMS: atom_id res chain seq x y z
N MET A 1 3.41 -10.90 31.87
CA MET A 1 4.62 -10.88 31.00
C MET A 1 4.38 -11.20 29.52
N LYS A 2 3.81 -12.35 29.10
CA LYS A 2 3.60 -12.63 27.65
C LYS A 2 2.51 -11.75 26.98
N LYS A 3 1.50 -11.31 27.74
CA LYS A 3 0.40 -10.47 27.25
C LYS A 3 0.83 -9.02 26.91
N ILE A 4 1.58 -8.37 27.81
CA ILE A 4 2.11 -7.00 27.59
C ILE A 4 3.08 -6.92 26.41
N PHE A 5 3.95 -7.94 26.25
CA PHE A 5 4.79 -8.00 25.05
C PHE A 5 3.91 -8.21 23.81
N ALA A 6 2.85 -9.02 23.85
CA ALA A 6 1.95 -9.26 22.71
C ALA A 6 1.09 -8.04 22.29
N VAL A 7 0.76 -7.11 23.20
CA VAL A 7 -0.02 -5.89 22.88
C VAL A 7 0.86 -4.83 22.23
N PHE A 8 2.00 -4.51 22.85
CA PHE A 8 3.00 -3.61 22.24
C PHE A 8 3.59 -4.21 20.96
N VAL A 9 3.86 -5.53 20.93
CA VAL A 9 4.31 -6.23 19.71
C VAL A 9 3.18 -6.37 18.69
N GLY A 10 1.91 -6.49 19.10
CA GLY A 10 0.74 -6.51 18.23
C GLY A 10 0.55 -5.19 17.49
N LEU A 11 0.68 -4.07 18.22
CA LEU A 11 0.80 -2.73 17.64
C LEU A 11 1.96 -2.70 16.64
N LEU A 12 3.15 -3.18 17.01
CA LEU A 12 4.33 -3.26 16.15
C LEU A 12 4.18 -4.21 14.91
N PHE A 13 3.33 -5.23 14.95
CA PHE A 13 3.08 -6.15 13.81
C PHE A 13 2.07 -5.59 12.80
N LEU A 14 1.15 -4.71 13.21
CA LEU A 14 0.25 -4.02 12.28
C LEU A 14 0.98 -3.05 11.33
N PHE A 15 2.22 -2.68 11.64
CA PHE A 15 3.09 -1.90 10.74
C PHE A 15 3.83 -2.73 9.68
N SER A 16 3.87 -4.07 9.80
CA SER A 16 4.70 -4.94 8.97
C SER A 16 4.11 -5.28 7.58
N VAL A 17 2.93 -4.80 7.23
CA VAL A 17 2.23 -5.18 5.98
C VAL A 17 2.38 -4.14 4.85
N ILE A 18 3.04 -3.00 5.11
CA ILE A 18 3.37 -2.02 4.06
C ILE A 18 4.78 -2.32 3.53
N SER A 19 5.01 -3.54 3.06
CA SER A 19 6.13 -3.79 2.13
C SER A 19 5.67 -3.36 0.74
N VAL A 20 5.76 -2.06 0.45
CA VAL A 20 5.82 -1.58 -0.94
C VAL A 20 7.14 -2.12 -1.48
N ALA A 21 7.07 -3.21 -2.24
CA ALA A 21 8.23 -3.83 -2.84
C ALA A 21 9.01 -2.80 -3.67
N GLU A 22 10.26 -2.57 -3.29
CA GLU A 22 11.26 -1.83 -4.05
C GLU A 22 11.44 -2.51 -5.42
N GLY A 23 10.75 -1.98 -6.43
CA GLY A 23 11.10 -2.23 -7.81
C GLY A 23 12.18 -1.25 -8.22
N LYS A 24 13.45 -1.69 -8.22
CA LYS A 24 14.53 -0.99 -8.92
C LYS A 24 14.06 -0.70 -10.35
N ASN A 25 14.00 0.58 -10.70
CA ASN A 25 13.79 1.04 -12.06
C ASN A 25 14.98 0.59 -12.91
N VAL A 26 14.72 -0.28 -13.88
CA VAL A 26 15.61 -0.43 -15.03
C VAL A 26 15.23 0.67 -16.01
N VAL A 27 16.15 1.61 -16.17
CA VAL A 27 16.12 2.69 -17.14
C VAL A 27 16.38 2.10 -18.53
N GLU A 28 15.46 2.32 -19.47
CA GLU A 28 15.77 2.35 -20.89
C GLU A 28 15.35 3.72 -21.41
N GLY A 29 16.35 4.51 -21.81
CA GLY A 29 16.15 5.83 -22.39
C GLY A 29 15.89 5.76 -23.89
N ASN A 30 15.30 6.83 -24.42
CA ASN A 30 15.75 7.37 -25.69
C ASN A 30 15.55 8.89 -25.73
N LYS A 31 16.53 9.59 -26.31
CA LYS A 31 16.66 11.05 -26.43
C LYS A 31 16.08 11.57 -27.75
N GLY A 32 15.77 12.87 -27.77
CA GLY A 32 15.54 13.72 -28.94
C GLY A 32 14.68 14.93 -28.55
N VAL A 33 15.22 16.10 -28.13
CA VAL A 33 15.78 17.23 -28.95
C VAL A 33 14.66 17.86 -29.79
N ASP A 34 14.33 19.16 -29.81
CA ASP A 34 14.77 20.42 -29.19
C ASP A 34 13.64 21.44 -29.37
N SER A 35 13.57 22.49 -28.53
CA SER A 35 13.66 23.91 -28.95
C SER A 35 12.88 24.91 -28.07
N ALA A 36 13.68 25.86 -27.55
CA ALA A 36 13.51 27.31 -27.53
C ALA A 36 12.35 27.96 -26.73
N GLN A 37 12.76 28.53 -25.58
CA GLN A 37 12.67 29.95 -25.21
C GLN A 37 11.34 30.72 -25.41
N SER A 38 10.82 31.28 -24.31
CA SER A 38 10.89 32.73 -24.10
C SER A 38 10.60 33.11 -22.64
N ALA A 39 11.33 34.12 -22.17
CA ALA A 39 11.26 34.72 -20.86
C ALA A 39 10.32 35.93 -20.88
N VAL A 40 9.58 36.18 -19.79
CA VAL A 40 9.27 37.55 -19.35
C VAL A 40 9.25 37.65 -17.82
N ASN A 41 9.98 38.67 -17.40
CA ASN A 41 10.26 39.28 -16.10
C ASN A 41 9.12 39.59 -15.12
N ALA A 42 9.60 39.80 -13.88
CA ALA A 42 9.32 40.89 -12.93
C ALA A 42 8.24 40.68 -11.85
N GLY A 43 8.74 40.58 -10.61
CA GLY A 43 8.57 41.65 -9.63
C GLY A 43 7.46 41.48 -8.61
N ALA A 44 7.84 41.16 -7.37
CA ALA A 44 7.54 41.96 -6.17
C ALA A 44 7.98 41.18 -4.93
N ALA A 45 8.86 41.81 -4.15
CA ALA A 45 9.11 41.43 -2.78
C ALA A 45 7.87 41.78 -1.95
N GLU A 46 7.40 40.86 -1.12
CA GLU A 46 6.56 41.17 0.03
C GLU A 46 6.76 40.09 1.10
N GLU A 47 6.45 40.49 2.33
CA GLU A 47 7.09 40.09 3.57
C GLU A 47 6.83 38.65 4.01
N SER A 48 7.83 38.11 4.68
CA SER A 48 7.79 36.87 5.44
C SER A 48 6.73 36.90 6.55
N PRO A 49 5.81 35.92 6.63
CA PRO A 49 5.16 35.58 7.87
C PRO A 49 6.06 34.60 8.66
N SER A 50 6.31 35.01 9.90
CA SER A 50 6.86 34.23 11.03
C SER A 50 6.38 32.77 11.07
N PRO A 51 7.20 31.81 11.56
CA PRO A 51 6.79 30.41 11.67
C PRO A 51 5.66 30.29 12.69
N GLU A 52 4.44 30.15 12.20
CA GLU A 52 3.31 29.71 13.02
C GLU A 52 3.61 28.30 13.52
N THR A 53 3.56 28.16 14.84
CA THR A 53 3.74 26.90 15.55
C THR A 53 2.68 25.93 15.05
N PRO A 54 3.02 24.68 14.65
CA PRO A 54 2.04 23.74 14.14
C PRO A 54 0.95 23.52 15.18
N GLU A 55 -0.27 23.89 14.80
CA GLU A 55 -1.48 23.80 15.60
C GLU A 55 -1.68 22.33 16.01
N LYS A 56 -1.49 22.05 17.31
CA LYS A 56 -1.65 20.71 17.88
C LYS A 56 -3.01 20.15 17.47
N LEU A 57 -3.02 18.99 16.83
CA LEU A 57 -4.25 18.30 16.44
C LEU A 57 -5.19 18.18 17.64
N PRO A 58 -6.50 18.47 17.49
CA PRO A 58 -7.45 18.23 18.56
C PRO A 58 -7.47 16.74 18.88
N ALA A 59 -7.18 16.41 20.14
CA ALA A 59 -6.98 15.06 20.69
C ALA A 59 -8.18 14.08 20.59
N LYS A 60 -9.20 14.36 19.76
CA LYS A 60 -10.46 13.59 19.68
C LYS A 60 -11.01 13.41 18.27
N VAL A 61 -10.17 13.22 17.24
CA VAL A 61 -10.69 12.77 15.93
C VAL A 61 -11.04 11.29 15.99
N LYS A 62 -12.32 10.98 16.25
CA LYS A 62 -12.85 9.61 16.19
C LYS A 62 -12.89 9.14 14.73
N ILE A 63 -12.03 8.18 14.38
CA ILE A 63 -12.14 7.48 13.09
C ILE A 63 -13.33 6.52 13.20
N LYS A 64 -14.38 6.75 12.41
CA LYS A 64 -15.48 5.77 12.27
C LYS A 64 -14.92 4.50 11.64
N LYS A 65 -14.65 3.48 12.47
CA LYS A 65 -14.26 2.15 12.03
C LYS A 65 -15.50 1.36 11.61
N ARG A 66 -15.38 0.60 10.54
CA ARG A 66 -16.34 -0.43 10.17
C ARG A 66 -16.25 -1.57 11.17
N LYS A 67 -17.38 -1.98 11.75
CA LYS A 67 -17.42 -3.07 12.74
C LYS A 67 -17.29 -4.41 12.01
N ILE A 68 -16.11 -5.01 12.06
CA ILE A 68 -15.86 -6.34 11.49
C ILE A 68 -15.69 -7.31 12.65
N PRO A 69 -16.49 -8.40 12.75
CA PRO A 69 -16.28 -9.44 13.73
C PRO A 69 -14.86 -9.99 13.65
N LYS A 70 -14.20 -10.18 14.80
CA LYS A 70 -12.81 -10.67 14.89
C LYS A 70 -12.55 -11.90 14.02
N LYS A 71 -13.48 -12.86 14.02
CA LYS A 71 -13.42 -14.05 13.17
C LYS A 71 -13.36 -13.71 11.68
N GLN A 72 -14.21 -12.80 11.21
CA GLN A 72 -14.22 -12.37 9.81
C GLN A 72 -12.93 -11.62 9.45
N PHE A 73 -12.39 -10.81 10.36
CA PHE A 73 -11.10 -10.14 10.16
C PHE A 73 -9.95 -11.14 10.04
N GLU A 74 -9.92 -12.17 10.89
CA GLU A 74 -8.92 -13.24 10.84
C GLU A 74 -9.03 -14.04 9.52
N GLU A 75 -10.25 -14.42 9.11
CA GLU A 75 -10.49 -15.08 7.83
C GLU A 75 -10.04 -14.22 6.64
N ALA A 76 -10.36 -12.91 6.63
CA ALA A 76 -9.94 -11.99 5.60
C ALA A 76 -8.40 -11.87 5.55
N ARG A 77 -7.73 -11.91 6.70
CA ARG A 77 -6.27 -11.91 6.79
C ARG A 77 -5.67 -13.19 6.20
N GLU A 78 -6.23 -14.36 6.49
CA GLU A 78 -5.79 -15.62 5.90
C GLU A 78 -5.96 -15.63 4.39
N ARG A 79 -7.13 -15.20 3.90
CA ARG A 79 -7.39 -15.02 2.46
C ARG A 79 -6.38 -14.08 1.82
N PHE A 80 -6.03 -12.97 2.48
CA PHE A 80 -5.03 -12.04 1.98
C PHE A 80 -3.64 -12.68 1.86
N LEU A 81 -3.22 -13.47 2.86
CA LEU A 81 -1.93 -14.17 2.82
C LEU A 81 -1.89 -15.20 1.69
N ALA A 82 -2.96 -15.99 1.53
CA ALA A 82 -3.09 -16.94 0.43
C ALA A 82 -3.07 -16.23 -0.94
N ALA A 83 -3.85 -15.16 -1.11
CA ALA A 83 -3.89 -14.37 -2.34
C ALA A 83 -2.54 -13.70 -2.64
N ARG A 84 -1.80 -13.27 -1.61
CA ARG A 84 -0.44 -12.75 -1.77
C ARG A 84 0.51 -13.80 -2.34
N GLU A 85 0.46 -15.02 -1.83
CA GLU A 85 1.29 -16.12 -2.33
C GLU A 85 0.96 -16.45 -3.78
N ARG A 86 -0.33 -16.61 -4.11
CA ARG A 86 -0.81 -16.80 -5.49
C ARG A 86 -0.32 -15.69 -6.42
N TYR A 87 -0.40 -14.43 -5.98
CA TYR A 87 0.10 -13.28 -6.74
C TYR A 87 1.61 -13.38 -7.02
N LEU A 88 2.42 -13.77 -6.03
CA LEU A 88 3.86 -13.93 -6.21
C LEU A 88 4.17 -15.03 -7.23
N GLN A 89 3.49 -16.17 -7.13
CA GLN A 89 3.64 -17.28 -8.07
C GLN A 89 3.21 -16.88 -9.49
N ALA A 90 2.03 -16.26 -9.65
CA ALA A 90 1.55 -15.78 -10.95
C ALA A 90 2.50 -14.74 -11.56
N ARG A 91 3.07 -13.85 -10.74
CA ARG A 91 4.08 -12.88 -11.19
C ARG A 91 5.36 -13.55 -11.70
N LEU A 92 5.81 -14.64 -11.08
CA LEU A 92 6.96 -15.40 -11.53
C LEU A 92 6.68 -16.10 -12.87
N LYS A 93 5.56 -16.82 -12.98
CA LYS A 93 5.13 -17.48 -14.22
C LYS A 93 5.00 -16.50 -15.38
N TYR A 94 4.35 -15.35 -15.14
CA TYR A 94 4.26 -14.25 -16.11
C TYR A 94 5.62 -13.80 -16.63
N ARG A 95 6.60 -13.58 -15.74
CA ARG A 95 7.95 -13.14 -16.14
C ARG A 95 8.66 -14.18 -17.00
N GLN A 96 8.54 -15.46 -16.64
CA GLN A 96 9.14 -16.56 -17.40
C GLN A 96 8.50 -16.70 -18.77
N ALA A 97 7.16 -16.69 -18.85
CA ALA A 97 6.42 -16.78 -20.11
C ALA A 97 6.69 -15.56 -21.02
N LEU A 98 6.78 -14.35 -20.46
CA LEU A 98 7.15 -13.16 -21.22
C LEU A 98 8.54 -13.27 -21.85
N LYS A 99 9.51 -13.80 -21.10
CA LYS A 99 10.87 -14.02 -21.61
C LYS A 99 10.85 -15.02 -22.76
N LYS A 100 10.25 -16.20 -22.55
CA LYS A 100 10.11 -17.24 -23.59
C LYS A 100 9.45 -16.69 -24.86
N PHE A 101 8.29 -16.06 -24.74
CA PHE A 101 7.58 -15.48 -25.89
C PHE A 101 8.43 -14.44 -26.66
N ARG A 102 9.19 -13.60 -25.95
CA ARG A 102 10.10 -12.63 -26.59
C ARG A 102 11.25 -13.32 -27.32
N ASP A 103 11.81 -14.37 -26.74
CA ASP A 103 12.91 -15.12 -27.33
C ASP A 103 12.43 -15.85 -28.60
N SER A 104 11.31 -16.58 -28.53
CA SER A 104 10.68 -17.22 -29.69
C SER A 104 10.36 -16.21 -30.80
N LYS A 105 9.82 -15.03 -30.44
CA LYS A 105 9.55 -13.96 -31.41
C LYS A 105 10.81 -13.47 -32.14
N LYS A 106 11.95 -13.38 -31.45
CA LYS A 106 13.23 -13.00 -32.08
C LYS A 106 13.72 -14.08 -33.03
N GLU A 107 13.58 -15.35 -32.66
CA GLU A 107 13.95 -16.47 -33.53
C GLU A 107 13.11 -16.50 -34.80
N LEU A 108 11.80 -16.22 -34.71
CA LEU A 108 10.92 -16.18 -35.88
C LEU A 108 11.22 -14.99 -36.80
N ALA A 109 11.74 -13.88 -36.28
CA ALA A 109 12.15 -12.77 -37.13
C ALA A 109 13.28 -13.14 -38.11
N ALA A 110 14.03 -14.22 -37.83
CA ALA A 110 15.03 -14.76 -38.76
C ALA A 110 14.42 -15.66 -39.86
N CYS A 111 13.14 -16.01 -39.76
CA CYS A 111 12.40 -16.70 -40.82
C CYS A 111 11.91 -15.67 -41.85
N ASN A 112 12.67 -15.46 -42.93
CA ASN A 112 12.32 -14.60 -44.06
C ASN A 112 11.23 -15.26 -44.95
N ASP A 113 10.06 -15.56 -44.38
CA ASP A 113 8.92 -16.24 -45.05
C ASP A 113 9.25 -17.57 -45.75
N THR A 114 10.35 -18.19 -45.37
CA THR A 114 10.72 -19.53 -45.82
C THR A 114 9.74 -20.55 -45.23
N GLU A 115 9.04 -21.29 -46.09
CA GLU A 115 8.19 -22.44 -45.74
C GLU A 115 8.99 -23.67 -45.28
N SER A 116 10.18 -23.44 -44.69
CA SER A 116 10.98 -24.49 -44.09
C SER A 116 10.22 -25.10 -42.91
N GLU A 117 10.38 -26.40 -42.72
CA GLU A 117 9.74 -27.14 -41.63
C GLU A 117 10.07 -26.52 -40.26
N LYS A 118 11.31 -26.03 -40.09
CA LYS A 118 11.75 -25.32 -38.89
C LYS A 118 10.95 -24.04 -38.64
N CYS A 119 10.67 -23.25 -39.68
CA CYS A 119 9.89 -22.02 -39.54
C CYS A 119 8.40 -22.30 -39.29
N LYS A 120 7.84 -23.39 -39.85
CA LYS A 120 6.47 -23.85 -39.53
C LYS A 120 6.33 -24.24 -38.06
N GLN A 121 7.26 -25.06 -37.56
CA GLN A 121 7.30 -25.47 -36.15
C GLN A 121 7.46 -24.26 -35.22
N LEU A 122 8.30 -23.29 -35.58
CA LEU A 122 8.49 -22.08 -34.79
C LEU A 122 7.25 -21.19 -34.76
N ARG A 123 6.48 -21.11 -35.86
CA ARG A 123 5.18 -20.42 -35.91
C ARG A 123 4.13 -21.08 -35.01
N GLU A 124 4.14 -22.41 -34.89
CA GLU A 124 3.30 -23.14 -33.92
C GLU A 124 3.74 -22.86 -32.48
N GLN A 125 5.04 -23.00 -32.19
CA GLN A 125 5.59 -22.75 -30.87
C GLN A 125 5.28 -21.34 -30.36
N ILE A 126 5.33 -20.32 -31.23
CA ILE A 126 4.99 -18.95 -30.85
C ILE A 126 3.52 -18.77 -30.52
N ARG A 127 2.62 -19.51 -31.16
CA ARG A 127 1.20 -19.48 -30.80
C ARG A 127 1.01 -20.04 -29.39
N GLU A 128 1.63 -21.17 -29.07
CA GLU A 128 1.59 -21.76 -27.74
C GLU A 128 2.25 -20.87 -26.67
N ASP A 129 3.40 -20.27 -26.98
CA ASP A 129 4.06 -19.31 -26.09
C ASP A 129 3.21 -18.05 -25.87
N ALA A 130 2.50 -17.58 -26.90
CA ALA A 130 1.57 -16.45 -26.80
C ALA A 130 0.37 -16.80 -25.90
N LYS A 131 -0.25 -17.96 -26.09
CA LYS A 131 -1.35 -18.44 -25.22
C LYS A 131 -0.87 -18.56 -23.78
N THR A 132 0.27 -19.19 -23.56
CA THR A 132 0.89 -19.30 -22.23
C THR A 132 1.19 -17.95 -21.60
N PHE A 133 1.73 -17.01 -22.38
CA PHE A 133 2.02 -15.65 -21.91
C PHE A 133 0.74 -14.90 -21.51
N LEU A 134 -0.30 -14.93 -22.34
CA LEU A 134 -1.57 -14.25 -22.08
C LEU A 134 -2.32 -14.89 -20.90
N ASN A 135 -2.35 -16.22 -20.79
CA ASN A 135 -2.92 -16.91 -19.63
C ASN A 135 -2.23 -16.49 -18.33
N ASN A 136 -0.90 -16.38 -18.33
CA ASN A 136 -0.18 -15.91 -17.15
C ASN A 136 -0.41 -14.42 -16.83
N ILE A 137 -0.78 -13.59 -17.82
CA ILE A 137 -1.25 -12.23 -17.56
C ILE A 137 -2.60 -12.29 -16.85
N ILE A 138 -3.55 -13.07 -17.37
CA ILE A 138 -4.89 -13.24 -16.78
C ILE A 138 -4.78 -13.72 -15.33
N ASP A 139 -4.04 -14.81 -15.08
CA ASP A 139 -3.83 -15.35 -13.73
C ASP A 139 -3.22 -14.32 -12.77
N LYS A 140 -2.29 -13.49 -13.26
CA LYS A 140 -1.70 -12.41 -12.46
C LYS A 140 -2.71 -11.30 -12.15
N LEU A 141 -3.60 -10.96 -13.08
CA LEU A 141 -4.66 -9.97 -12.85
C LEU A 141 -5.70 -10.50 -11.86
N VAL A 142 -6.14 -11.75 -12.02
CA VAL A 142 -7.01 -12.46 -11.07
C VAL A 142 -6.39 -12.42 -9.67
N ALA A 143 -5.13 -12.85 -9.51
CA ALA A 143 -4.46 -12.84 -8.21
C ALA A 143 -4.26 -11.41 -7.65
N THR A 144 -4.18 -10.39 -8.50
CA THR A 144 -4.13 -8.98 -8.06
C THR A 144 -5.47 -8.54 -7.49
N LEU A 145 -6.57 -8.92 -8.15
CA LEU A 145 -7.94 -8.62 -7.74
C LEU A 145 -8.33 -9.38 -6.47
N GLU A 146 -8.04 -10.68 -6.38
CA GLU A 146 -8.28 -11.47 -5.16
C GLU A 146 -7.56 -10.87 -3.95
N LYS A 147 -6.32 -10.40 -4.13
CA LYS A 147 -5.57 -9.74 -3.07
C LYS A 147 -6.18 -8.40 -2.66
N LEU A 148 -6.74 -7.65 -3.62
CA LEU A 148 -7.46 -6.41 -3.30
C LEU A 148 -8.78 -6.73 -2.58
N LYS A 149 -9.54 -7.73 -3.05
CA LYS A 149 -10.78 -8.22 -2.43
C LYS A 149 -10.57 -8.53 -0.96
N ALA A 150 -9.61 -9.40 -0.65
CA ALA A 150 -9.30 -9.77 0.73
C ALA A 150 -8.87 -8.57 1.60
N ARG A 151 -8.21 -7.57 1.00
CA ARG A 151 -7.83 -6.34 1.69
C ARG A 151 -9.02 -5.43 1.98
N VAL A 152 -9.99 -5.36 1.08
CA VAL A 152 -11.24 -4.61 1.28
C VAL A 152 -12.08 -5.32 2.33
N GLU A 153 -12.27 -6.64 2.22
CA GLU A 153 -13.01 -7.47 3.19
C GLU A 153 -12.48 -7.27 4.62
N GLY A 154 -11.16 -7.24 4.81
CA GLY A 154 -10.53 -7.04 6.11
C GLY A 154 -10.27 -5.58 6.51
N SER A 155 -10.76 -4.60 5.76
CA SER A 155 -10.50 -3.19 6.06
C SER A 155 -11.57 -2.60 6.98
N GLU A 156 -11.18 -2.17 8.18
CA GLU A 156 -12.02 -1.38 9.08
C GLU A 156 -12.09 0.10 8.70
N PHE A 157 -11.22 0.56 7.79
CA PHE A 157 -11.00 1.98 7.48
C PHE A 157 -11.68 2.45 6.19
N ILE A 158 -12.75 1.76 5.82
CA ILE A 158 -13.60 2.06 4.66
C ILE A 158 -15.06 1.87 5.08
N SER A 159 -16.00 2.65 4.54
CA SER A 159 -17.43 2.45 4.85
C SER A 159 -17.96 1.15 4.25
N GLU A 160 -19.06 0.62 4.81
CA GLU A 160 -19.70 -0.59 4.28
C GLU A 160 -20.18 -0.39 2.84
N GLU A 161 -20.84 0.73 2.54
CA GLU A 161 -21.33 1.05 1.19
C GLU A 161 -20.18 1.03 0.19
N ARG A 162 -19.07 1.68 0.54
CA ARG A 162 -17.91 1.76 -0.35
C ARG A 162 -17.18 0.42 -0.46
N ALA A 163 -17.13 -0.36 0.61
CA ALA A 163 -16.59 -1.72 0.55
C ALA A 163 -17.41 -2.57 -0.42
N ALA A 164 -18.75 -2.51 -0.34
CA ALA A 164 -19.64 -3.22 -1.24
C ALA A 164 -19.43 -2.82 -2.71
N GLU A 165 -19.38 -1.51 -3.01
CA GLU A 165 -19.09 -1.02 -4.37
C GLU A 165 -17.78 -1.56 -4.95
N ILE A 166 -16.70 -1.57 -4.14
CA ILE A 166 -15.40 -2.06 -4.60
C ILE A 166 -15.43 -3.58 -4.79
N LEU A 167 -16.12 -4.31 -3.92
CA LEU A 167 -16.23 -5.76 -4.03
C LEU A 167 -17.03 -6.16 -5.27
N GLU A 168 -18.12 -5.45 -5.57
CA GLU A 168 -18.92 -5.65 -6.77
C GLU A 168 -18.10 -5.42 -8.06
N ASP A 169 -17.38 -4.29 -8.15
CA ASP A 169 -16.47 -3.98 -9.27
C ASP A 169 -15.38 -5.07 -9.43
N ILE A 170 -14.89 -5.62 -8.33
CA ILE A 170 -13.89 -6.70 -8.38
C ILE A 170 -14.52 -8.00 -8.93
N GLU A 171 -15.71 -8.39 -8.50
CA GLU A 171 -16.38 -9.60 -9.00
C GLU A 171 -16.70 -9.50 -10.49
N GLU A 172 -17.20 -8.34 -10.94
CA GLU A 172 -17.43 -8.08 -12.37
C GLU A 172 -16.15 -8.31 -13.19
N LYS A 173 -15.04 -7.71 -12.76
CA LYS A 173 -13.75 -7.81 -13.49
C LYS A 173 -13.12 -9.20 -13.38
N LEU A 174 -13.39 -9.96 -12.32
CA LEU A 174 -13.00 -11.37 -12.24
C LEU A 174 -13.76 -12.22 -13.26
N SER A 175 -15.07 -11.99 -13.42
CA SER A 175 -15.89 -12.69 -14.42
C SER A 175 -15.47 -12.37 -15.86
N GLU A 176 -15.12 -11.11 -16.15
CA GLU A 176 -14.57 -10.73 -17.46
C GLU A 176 -13.23 -11.44 -17.76
N LEU A 177 -12.35 -11.55 -16.76
CA LEU A 177 -11.07 -12.26 -16.89
C LEU A 177 -11.26 -13.77 -17.12
N GLU A 178 -12.24 -14.38 -16.47
CA GLU A 178 -12.61 -15.78 -16.68
C GLU A 178 -13.11 -16.02 -18.10
N THR A 179 -13.97 -15.12 -18.60
CA THR A 179 -14.45 -15.17 -20.00
C THR A 179 -13.28 -15.09 -20.99
N LEU A 180 -12.35 -14.14 -20.79
CA LEU A 180 -11.15 -14.02 -21.64
C LEU A 180 -10.25 -15.25 -21.56
N LYS A 181 -10.20 -15.93 -20.41
CA LYS A 181 -9.46 -17.17 -20.25
C LYS A 181 -10.05 -18.29 -21.10
N SER A 182 -11.36 -18.49 -21.04
CA SER A 182 -12.06 -19.47 -21.88
C SER A 182 -11.94 -19.17 -23.37
N GLU A 183 -12.07 -17.89 -23.77
CA GLU A 183 -11.83 -17.48 -25.16
C GLU A 183 -10.39 -17.79 -25.62
N LEU A 184 -9.41 -17.58 -24.74
CA LEU A 184 -8.01 -17.89 -25.05
C LEU A 184 -7.75 -19.39 -25.17
N GLU A 185 -8.34 -20.21 -24.29
CA GLU A 185 -8.22 -21.66 -24.34
C GLU A 185 -8.73 -22.21 -25.67
N GLY A 186 -9.90 -21.72 -26.12
CA GLY A 186 -10.52 -22.09 -27.40
C GLY A 186 -9.86 -21.52 -28.67
N ALA A 187 -8.97 -20.52 -28.53
CA ALA A 187 -8.31 -19.90 -29.69
C ALA A 187 -7.34 -20.87 -30.39
N THR A 188 -7.51 -21.08 -31.68
CA THR A 188 -6.67 -21.96 -32.52
C THR A 188 -5.86 -21.19 -33.55
N THR A 189 -6.31 -19.99 -33.91
CA THR A 189 -5.68 -19.13 -34.91
C THR A 189 -4.92 -17.97 -34.27
N LYS A 190 -3.99 -17.40 -35.02
CA LYS A 190 -3.24 -16.20 -34.61
C LYS A 190 -4.18 -15.01 -34.39
N GLU A 191 -5.18 -14.86 -35.25
CA GLU A 191 -6.14 -13.77 -35.25
C GLU A 191 -7.03 -13.81 -33.99
N GLU A 192 -7.48 -15.00 -33.58
CA GLU A 192 -8.21 -15.21 -32.32
C GLU A 192 -7.36 -14.84 -31.10
N ILE A 193 -6.10 -15.31 -31.05
CA ILE A 193 -5.17 -14.97 -29.95
C ILE A 193 -4.94 -13.44 -29.88
N ILE A 194 -4.77 -12.78 -31.04
CA ILE A 194 -4.61 -11.32 -31.11
C ILE A 194 -5.87 -10.61 -30.63
N SER A 195 -7.06 -11.12 -30.98
CA SER A 195 -8.34 -10.57 -30.52
C SER A 195 -8.44 -10.59 -29.00
N VAL A 196 -8.16 -11.74 -28.36
CA VAL A 196 -8.13 -11.86 -26.90
C VAL A 196 -7.09 -10.93 -26.28
N ALA A 197 -5.88 -10.85 -26.87
CA ALA A 197 -4.84 -9.94 -26.39
C ALA A 197 -5.25 -8.46 -26.43
N LYS A 198 -6.04 -8.05 -27.43
CA LYS A 198 -6.60 -6.69 -27.51
C LYS A 198 -7.65 -6.45 -26.42
N LYS A 199 -8.61 -7.37 -26.25
CA LYS A 199 -9.62 -7.27 -25.19
C LYS A 199 -8.97 -7.19 -23.81
N LEU A 200 -7.99 -8.06 -23.52
CA LEU A 200 -7.23 -8.06 -22.28
C LEU A 200 -6.47 -6.75 -22.04
N ARG A 201 -5.96 -6.12 -23.11
CA ARG A 201 -5.28 -4.82 -23.01
C ARG A 201 -6.26 -3.69 -22.65
N GLU A 202 -7.43 -3.66 -23.28
CA GLU A 202 -8.45 -2.65 -22.97
C GLU A 202 -8.98 -2.82 -21.55
N LEU A 203 -9.25 -4.06 -21.12
CA LEU A 203 -9.62 -4.37 -19.74
C LEU A 203 -8.53 -3.90 -18.77
N TRP A 204 -7.25 -4.15 -19.05
CA TRP A 204 -6.17 -3.67 -18.20
C TRP A 204 -6.08 -2.14 -18.15
N LYS A 205 -6.34 -1.45 -19.26
CA LYS A 205 -6.34 0.00 -19.35
C LYS A 205 -7.44 0.60 -18.47
N GLU A 206 -8.61 -0.02 -18.44
CA GLU A 206 -9.70 0.36 -17.56
C GLU A 206 -9.41 0.02 -16.09
N LEU A 207 -8.91 -1.18 -15.83
CA LEU A 207 -8.75 -1.72 -14.47
C LEU A 207 -7.62 -1.05 -13.70
N LYS A 208 -6.49 -0.79 -14.36
CA LYS A 208 -5.28 -0.23 -13.73
C LYS A 208 -5.52 1.06 -12.93
N PRO A 209 -6.18 2.11 -13.46
CA PRO A 209 -6.48 3.32 -12.69
C PRO A 209 -7.39 3.03 -11.49
N ARG A 210 -8.45 2.23 -11.66
CA ARG A 210 -9.37 1.85 -10.56
C ARG A 210 -8.64 1.10 -9.44
N LEU A 211 -7.79 0.15 -9.79
CA LEU A 211 -6.95 -0.59 -8.82
C LEU A 211 -6.07 0.36 -8.01
N LYS A 212 -5.37 1.28 -8.68
CA LYS A 212 -4.51 2.25 -8.00
C LYS A 212 -5.32 3.13 -7.05
N TRP A 213 -6.48 3.60 -7.51
CA TRP A 213 -7.39 4.42 -6.73
C TRP A 213 -7.88 3.72 -5.45
N ASN A 214 -8.42 2.51 -5.59
CA ASN A 214 -8.95 1.73 -4.48
C ASN A 214 -7.84 1.34 -3.48
N VAL A 215 -6.68 0.87 -3.96
CA VAL A 215 -5.52 0.58 -3.10
C VAL A 215 -5.05 1.84 -2.37
N GLY A 216 -5.01 2.96 -3.08
CA GLY A 216 -4.59 4.24 -2.55
C GLY A 216 -5.45 4.69 -1.37
N ARG A 217 -6.78 4.68 -1.54
CA ARG A 217 -7.74 5.02 -0.48
C ARG A 217 -7.64 4.09 0.73
N LEU A 218 -7.47 2.79 0.52
CA LEU A 218 -7.26 1.83 1.61
C LEU A 218 -5.97 2.13 2.40
N ILE A 219 -4.91 2.57 1.72
CA ILE A 219 -3.66 2.97 2.38
C ILE A 219 -3.86 4.29 3.14
N HIS A 220 -4.54 5.26 2.53
CA HIS A 220 -4.85 6.55 3.15
C HIS A 220 -5.58 6.40 4.49
N GLY A 221 -6.68 5.64 4.53
CA GLY A 221 -7.43 5.40 5.77
C GLY A 221 -6.60 4.66 6.83
N ARG A 222 -5.74 3.72 6.40
CA ARG A 222 -4.84 3.00 7.31
C ARG A 222 -3.76 3.89 7.91
N ILE A 223 -3.17 4.79 7.12
CA ILE A 223 -2.15 5.73 7.62
C ILE A 223 -2.77 6.63 8.69
N ARG A 224 -3.98 7.15 8.46
CA ARG A 224 -4.68 7.96 9.46
C ARG A 224 -4.90 7.20 10.76
N ALA A 225 -5.32 5.95 10.67
CA ALA A 225 -5.52 5.10 11.84
C ALA A 225 -4.22 4.83 12.61
N ILE A 226 -3.11 4.70 11.89
CA ILE A 226 -1.79 4.57 12.49
C ILE A 226 -1.41 5.84 13.24
N LEU A 227 -1.55 7.02 12.62
CA LEU A 227 -1.19 8.30 13.23
C LEU A 227 -1.98 8.54 14.52
N VAL A 228 -3.29 8.32 14.49
CA VAL A 228 -4.15 8.42 15.68
C VAL A 228 -3.71 7.46 16.80
N ARG A 229 -3.30 6.24 16.47
CA ARG A 229 -2.79 5.29 17.48
C ARG A 229 -1.45 5.72 18.06
N MET A 230 -0.57 6.29 17.24
CA MET A 230 0.71 6.80 17.73
C MET A 230 0.52 8.00 18.65
N GLU A 231 -0.45 8.88 18.35
CA GLU A 231 -0.78 10.02 19.21
C GLU A 231 -1.29 9.56 20.58
N ARG A 232 -2.20 8.57 20.60
CA ARG A 232 -2.65 7.95 21.87
C ARG A 232 -1.48 7.37 22.66
N LEU A 233 -0.57 6.68 21.98
CA LEU A 233 0.61 6.10 22.59
C LEU A 233 1.56 7.17 23.15
N LYS A 234 1.69 8.33 22.50
CA LYS A 234 2.44 9.48 23.01
C LYS A 234 1.84 9.94 24.34
N THR A 235 0.54 10.25 24.36
CA THR A 235 -0.18 10.67 25.57
C THR A 235 -0.01 9.68 26.72
N ARG A 236 0.02 8.40 26.38
CA ARG A 236 0.25 7.33 27.35
C ARG A 236 1.66 7.39 27.96
N PHE A 237 2.70 7.59 27.13
CA PHE A 237 4.06 7.74 27.65
C PHE A 237 4.19 8.99 28.53
N GLU A 238 3.60 10.11 28.13
CA GLU A 238 3.59 11.34 28.93
C GLU A 238 2.99 11.11 30.32
N ARG A 239 1.83 10.44 30.40
CA ARG A 239 1.18 10.10 31.68
C ARG A 239 2.01 9.18 32.56
N ILE A 240 2.65 8.17 31.99
CA ILE A 240 3.51 7.24 32.73
C ILE A 240 4.74 7.96 33.25
N ILE A 241 5.37 8.82 32.45
CA ILE A 241 6.52 9.61 32.85
C ILE A 241 6.15 10.55 34.01
N GLU A 242 5.02 11.25 33.91
CA GLU A 242 4.51 12.14 34.96
C GLU A 242 4.34 11.38 36.30
N ARG A 243 3.63 10.24 36.29
CA ARG A 243 3.43 9.41 37.49
C ARG A 243 4.74 8.90 38.10
N LEU A 244 5.75 8.58 37.29
CA LEU A 244 7.04 8.12 37.79
C LEU A 244 7.89 9.28 38.33
N LYS A 245 7.78 10.47 37.73
CA LYS A 245 8.42 11.69 38.25
C LYS A 245 7.86 12.10 39.60
N GLU A 246 6.56 12.00 39.81
CA GLU A 246 5.92 12.24 41.12
C GLU A 246 6.49 11.31 42.22
N LYS A 247 6.93 10.10 41.84
CA LYS A 247 7.61 9.15 42.73
C LYS A 247 9.11 9.40 42.89
N GLY A 248 9.64 10.48 42.29
CA GLY A 248 11.03 10.90 42.42
C GLY A 248 12.01 10.23 41.45
N TYR A 249 11.53 9.58 40.38
CA TYR A 249 12.42 9.02 39.36
C TYR A 249 12.86 10.09 38.35
N ASP A 250 14.16 10.11 38.07
CA ASP A 250 14.69 10.85 36.92
C ASP A 250 14.39 10.08 35.62
N LEU A 251 13.67 10.75 34.73
CA LEU A 251 13.22 10.28 33.42
C LEU A 251 13.54 11.28 32.29
N SER A 252 14.51 12.18 32.50
CA SER A 252 14.87 13.22 31.52
C SER A 252 15.17 12.63 30.14
N GLU A 253 15.92 11.53 30.08
CA GLU A 253 16.19 10.84 28.80
C GLU A 253 14.95 10.24 28.13
N ALA A 254 13.94 9.80 28.91
CA ALA A 254 12.71 9.27 28.36
C ALA A 254 11.83 10.40 27.78
N GLU A 255 11.88 11.58 28.37
CA GLU A 255 11.19 12.78 27.87
C GLU A 255 11.79 13.26 26.56
N ASP A 256 13.12 13.38 26.49
CA ASP A 256 13.82 13.75 25.25
C ASP A 256 13.47 12.79 24.09
N LEU A 257 13.27 11.50 24.39
CA LEU A 257 12.83 10.51 23.41
C LEU A 257 11.36 10.66 23.03
N VAL A 258 10.48 11.05 23.96
CA VAL A 258 9.07 11.36 23.67
C VAL A 258 8.95 12.61 22.80
N GLU A 259 9.76 13.64 23.03
CA GLU A 259 9.82 14.83 22.17
C GLU A 259 10.27 14.49 20.75
N GLN A 260 11.34 13.70 20.60
CA GLN A 260 11.76 13.20 19.29
C GLN A 260 10.68 12.34 18.63
N PHE A 261 9.95 11.53 19.42
CA PHE A 261 8.86 10.72 18.90
C PHE A 261 7.74 11.61 18.35
N ASP A 262 7.36 12.65 19.09
CA ASP A 262 6.38 13.65 18.68
C ASP A 262 6.79 14.38 17.40
N GLU A 263 8.04 14.81 17.29
CA GLU A 263 8.57 15.42 16.07
C GLU A 263 8.36 14.52 14.85
N LYS A 264 8.66 13.21 14.96
CA LYS A 264 8.45 12.27 13.84
C LYS A 264 6.98 12.01 13.54
N LEU A 265 6.08 12.15 14.51
CA LEU A 265 4.64 12.09 14.26
C LEU A 265 4.15 13.33 13.51
N ASN A 266 4.59 14.52 13.92
CA ASN A 266 4.25 15.78 13.26
C ASN A 266 4.75 15.80 11.81
N GLU A 267 6.00 15.39 11.56
CA GLU A 267 6.53 15.24 10.20
C GLU A 267 5.69 14.26 9.35
N ALA A 268 5.20 13.17 9.94
CA ALA A 268 4.36 12.20 9.25
C ALA A 268 2.95 12.74 8.98
N GLU A 269 2.39 13.55 9.88
CA GLU A 269 1.08 14.20 9.74
C GLU A 269 1.11 15.27 8.65
N GLU A 270 2.14 16.11 8.60
CA GLU A 270 2.31 17.11 7.53
C GLU A 270 2.35 16.47 6.14
N LEU A 271 3.06 15.33 6.02
CA LEU A 271 3.07 14.55 4.79
C LEU A 271 1.72 13.91 4.50
N TYR A 272 0.98 13.52 5.53
CA TYR A 272 -0.36 12.94 5.39
C TYR A 272 -1.38 13.97 4.91
N GLU A 273 -1.31 15.22 5.36
CA GLU A 273 -2.17 16.30 4.84
C GLU A 273 -1.89 16.55 3.36
N LYS A 274 -0.62 16.53 2.91
CA LYS A 274 -0.28 16.57 1.47
C LYS A 274 -0.89 15.40 0.69
N VAL A 275 -0.94 14.20 1.27
CA VAL A 275 -1.61 13.05 0.66
C VAL A 275 -3.11 13.32 0.52
N LYS A 276 -3.75 13.88 1.53
CA LYS A 276 -5.18 14.20 1.55
C LYS A 276 -5.55 15.27 0.53
N GLU A 277 -4.77 16.35 0.43
CA GLU A 277 -4.90 17.37 -0.61
C GLU A 277 -4.84 16.75 -2.01
N LYS A 278 -3.82 15.91 -2.26
CA LYS A 278 -3.66 15.22 -3.55
C LYS A 278 -4.79 14.26 -3.87
N TYR A 279 -5.38 13.60 -2.88
CA TYR A 279 -6.58 12.79 -3.09
C TYR A 279 -7.84 13.63 -3.36
N ALA A 280 -7.92 14.85 -2.83
CA ALA A 280 -9.00 15.78 -3.11
C ALA A 280 -8.90 16.39 -4.52
N GLU A 281 -7.68 16.61 -5.02
CA GLU A 281 -7.42 17.03 -6.41
C GLU A 281 -7.85 15.98 -7.44
N ALA A 282 -7.78 14.69 -7.09
CA ALA A 282 -8.18 13.62 -7.99
C ALA A 282 -9.69 13.37 -7.91
N VAL A 283 -10.45 13.85 -8.90
CA VAL A 283 -11.92 13.72 -8.93
C VAL A 283 -12.35 12.33 -9.40
N ALA A 284 -11.53 11.66 -10.22
CA ALA A 284 -11.84 10.35 -10.78
C ALA A 284 -10.62 9.42 -10.95
N PRO A 285 -10.81 8.09 -11.01
CA PRO A 285 -9.71 7.12 -11.22
C PRO A 285 -8.86 7.39 -12.47
N GLY A 286 -9.44 7.92 -13.54
CA GLY A 286 -8.76 8.17 -14.83
C GLY A 286 -7.70 9.28 -14.78
N GLU A 287 -7.81 10.22 -13.84
CA GLU A 287 -6.90 11.36 -13.67
C GLU A 287 -5.75 11.05 -12.70
N PHE A 288 -5.80 9.88 -12.08
CA PHE A 288 -4.92 9.48 -10.98
C PHE A 288 -3.47 9.14 -11.44
N GLY A 289 -3.12 9.31 -12.72
CA GLY A 289 -1.85 8.86 -13.28
C GLY A 289 -0.61 9.48 -12.64
N GLU A 290 -0.49 10.81 -12.74
CA GLU A 290 0.64 11.60 -12.19
C GLU A 290 0.46 11.88 -10.70
N ILE A 291 -0.78 12.21 -10.27
CA ILE A 291 -1.15 12.38 -8.87
C ILE A 291 -0.75 11.15 -8.03
N ALA A 292 -0.93 9.93 -8.56
CA ALA A 292 -0.49 8.72 -7.87
C ALA A 292 1.01 8.67 -7.61
N LYS A 293 1.87 9.25 -8.46
CA LYS A 293 3.32 9.22 -8.23
C LYS A 293 3.68 10.09 -7.04
N GLU A 294 3.12 11.30 -6.96
CA GLU A 294 3.31 12.22 -5.84
C GLU A 294 2.80 11.62 -4.52
N ILE A 295 1.56 11.11 -4.53
CA ILE A 295 0.98 10.39 -3.39
C ILE A 295 1.87 9.25 -2.93
N ASN A 296 2.38 8.44 -3.87
CA ASN A 296 3.28 7.34 -3.51
C ASN A 296 4.62 7.84 -2.95
N GLY A 297 5.10 9.00 -3.38
CA GLY A 297 6.26 9.68 -2.79
C GLY A 297 6.02 10.03 -1.33
N TYR A 298 4.94 10.75 -1.04
CA TYR A 298 4.57 11.12 0.34
C TYR A 298 4.32 9.88 1.21
N ILE A 299 3.61 8.87 0.72
CA ILE A 299 3.40 7.62 1.45
C ILE A 299 4.73 6.94 1.82
N LYS A 300 5.74 6.97 0.95
CA LYS A 300 7.05 6.39 1.28
C LYS A 300 7.73 7.15 2.42
N GLU A 301 7.71 8.48 2.38
CA GLU A 301 8.28 9.31 3.44
C GLU A 301 7.52 9.14 4.76
N ILE A 302 6.18 9.11 4.73
CA ILE A 302 5.35 8.78 5.91
C ILE A 302 5.80 7.44 6.52
N ASN A 303 5.95 6.40 5.69
CA ASN A 303 6.40 5.09 6.18
C ASN A 303 7.82 5.12 6.77
N LYS A 304 8.69 6.00 6.28
CA LYS A 304 10.02 6.21 6.84
C LYS A 304 9.91 6.85 8.23
N LYS A 305 9.13 7.93 8.36
CA LYS A 305 8.90 8.63 9.64
C LYS A 305 8.25 7.73 10.68
N LEU A 306 7.24 6.95 10.29
CA LEU A 306 6.62 5.96 11.18
C LEU A 306 7.58 4.85 11.63
N LYS A 307 8.59 4.48 10.83
CA LYS A 307 9.63 3.52 11.23
C LYS A 307 10.63 4.13 12.22
N GLU A 308 10.99 5.39 12.01
CA GLU A 308 11.83 6.16 12.93
C GLU A 308 11.11 6.32 14.29
N ALA A 309 9.87 6.78 14.27
CA ALA A 309 8.98 6.89 15.43
C ALA A 309 8.86 5.55 16.18
N ARG A 310 8.68 4.44 15.46
CA ARG A 310 8.66 3.08 16.05
C ARG A 310 9.95 2.71 16.77
N THR A 311 11.09 3.21 16.31
CA THR A 311 12.37 2.94 16.99
C THR A 311 12.41 3.69 18.31
N LEU A 312 12.01 4.96 18.30
CA LEU A 312 11.89 5.78 19.51
C LEU A 312 10.93 5.16 20.53
N VAL A 313 9.77 4.65 20.10
CA VAL A 313 8.84 3.91 20.99
C VAL A 313 9.54 2.78 21.75
N ARG A 314 10.41 2.01 21.08
CA ARG A 314 11.14 0.91 21.74
C ARG A 314 12.14 1.44 22.77
N ASP A 315 12.79 2.56 22.45
CA ASP A 315 13.79 3.18 23.31
C ASP A 315 13.13 3.85 24.53
N ILE A 316 11.98 4.51 24.36
CA ILE A 316 11.14 5.04 25.46
C ILE A 316 10.75 3.92 26.41
N ILE A 317 10.20 2.82 25.88
CA ILE A 317 9.80 1.66 26.71
C ILE A 317 11.01 1.09 27.46
N LYS A 318 12.18 1.04 26.82
CA LYS A 318 13.40 0.56 27.47
C LYS A 318 13.79 1.48 28.63
N LYS A 319 13.76 2.79 28.43
CA LYS A 319 14.09 3.78 29.46
C LYS A 319 13.12 3.76 30.64
N ILE A 320 11.82 3.69 30.38
CA ILE A 320 10.81 3.54 31.44
C ILE A 320 11.05 2.26 32.25
N LYS A 321 11.42 1.15 31.59
CA LYS A 321 11.68 -0.14 32.25
C LYS A 321 12.99 -0.25 33.02
N GLU A 322 13.92 0.68 32.85
CA GLU A 322 15.11 0.75 33.70
C GLU A 322 14.72 0.97 35.18
N LYS A 323 13.52 1.50 35.43
CA LYS A 323 12.92 1.60 36.77
C LYS A 323 11.97 0.41 36.99
N LYS A 324 12.10 -0.27 38.14
CA LYS A 324 11.26 -1.43 38.50
C LYS A 324 9.76 -1.08 38.48
N GLU A 325 9.41 0.07 39.04
CA GLU A 325 8.04 0.60 39.05
C GLU A 325 7.55 1.05 37.67
N GLY A 326 8.46 1.42 36.76
CA GLY A 326 8.10 1.78 35.39
C GLY A 326 7.56 0.59 34.59
N LYS A 327 7.98 -0.64 34.94
CA LYS A 327 7.36 -1.84 34.39
C LYS A 327 5.91 -1.98 34.88
N GLU A 328 5.65 -1.74 36.16
CA GLU A 328 4.31 -1.89 36.75
C GLU A 328 3.33 -0.83 36.22
N GLU A 329 3.76 0.42 36.06
CA GLU A 329 2.94 1.48 35.47
C GLU A 329 2.62 1.21 33.99
N LEU A 330 3.57 0.68 33.22
CA LEU A 330 3.30 0.22 31.85
C LEU A 330 2.25 -0.89 31.81
N GLU A 331 2.25 -1.81 32.78
CA GLU A 331 1.27 -2.91 32.86
C GLU A 331 -0.13 -2.37 33.18
N LYS A 332 -0.29 -1.54 34.22
CA LYS A 332 -1.57 -0.93 34.62
C LYS A 332 -2.22 -0.14 33.49
N GLU A 333 -1.44 0.73 32.86
CA GLU A 333 -1.93 1.58 31.78
C GLU A 333 -2.36 0.77 30.53
N THR A 334 -1.84 -0.46 30.37
CA THR A 334 -2.31 -1.35 29.29
C THR A 334 -3.68 -1.93 29.62
N GLU A 335 -3.89 -2.32 30.87
CA GLU A 335 -5.15 -2.93 31.34
C GLU A 335 -6.29 -1.91 31.33
N GLU A 336 -6.01 -0.64 31.67
CA GLU A 336 -6.99 0.45 31.57
C GLU A 336 -7.45 0.70 30.12
N GLU A 337 -6.53 0.74 29.15
CA GLU A 337 -6.90 0.90 27.72
C GLU A 337 -7.67 -0.32 27.17
N GLU A 338 -7.28 -1.54 27.53
CA GLU A 338 -7.99 -2.75 27.08
C GLU A 338 -9.45 -2.75 27.58
N ALA A 339 -9.70 -2.28 28.80
CA ALA A 339 -11.04 -2.13 29.33
C ALA A 339 -11.85 -1.06 28.58
N GLU A 340 -11.24 0.09 28.27
CA GLU A 340 -11.90 1.15 27.48
C GLU A 340 -12.21 0.71 26.03
N GLU A 341 -11.31 -0.04 25.38
CA GLU A 341 -11.56 -0.55 24.03
C GLU A 341 -12.66 -1.62 24.00
N GLU A 342 -12.77 -2.46 25.03
CA GLU A 342 -13.86 -3.47 25.15
C GLU A 342 -15.24 -2.81 25.34
N GLU A 343 -15.32 -1.65 26.00
CA GLU A 343 -16.58 -0.90 26.15
C GLU A 343 -17.03 -0.18 24.86
N GLU A 344 -16.10 0.14 23.95
CA GLU A 344 -16.41 0.83 22.68
C GLU A 344 -16.86 -0.10 21.53
N HIS A 345 -16.65 -1.42 21.66
CA HIS A 345 -16.90 -2.41 20.60
C HIS A 345 -18.27 -3.11 20.73
#